data_AF-A0A552UFY5-F1
#
_entry.id   AF-A0A552UFY5-F1
#
_cell.length_a   1.000
_cell.length_b   1.000
_cell.length_c   1.000
_cell.angle_alpha   90.00
_cell.angle_beta   90.00
_cell.angle_gamma   90.00
#
_symmetry.space_group_name_H-M   'P 1'
#
loop_
_entity.id
_entity.type
_entity.pdbx_description
1 polymer ?
#
loop_
_entity_poly.entity_id
_entity_poly.type
_entity_poly.pdbx_seq_one_letter_code
_entity_poly.pdbx_strand_id
1 'polypeptide(L)'
;MKLRRAALTAIALMAAVPTLSAERPSQLFVFGDSLVDAGNINAAFGSDAFNPRAAGYFPGQFSNGPNYTTLLSRNFYGTSIQPSLLGGTNFAFGGARAVANGDPIPDLNLQIAAFGAAYGGVADPDALYVINMGGNDIFAVGSGDTGGVDPATYLANVASTIAGSVTTLQAAGARRFLVTGIPQTTATGFAAQSLLTSALDGLTLAPDTELTRFSYQSFFIALSTNPAAFGVAPFTEVGNCIGNRPVTAQGIDCTGYFSFDGIHPTAQVQGALYRTVLGQLGLAAVPEPATWALLIGGFGMVGTAMRRRRALAV
;
A
#
# COMPACT_ATOMS: atom_id res chain seq x y z
N MET A 1 15.21 -32.99 63.37
CA MET A 1 15.92 -32.63 62.13
C MET A 1 15.03 -32.92 60.91
N LYS A 2 14.26 -31.94 60.40
CA LYS A 2 13.76 -31.87 59.01
C LYS A 2 13.46 -30.41 58.69
N LEU A 3 14.39 -29.74 58.00
CA LEU A 3 14.19 -28.39 57.46
C LEU A 3 13.09 -28.43 56.38
N ARG A 4 12.05 -27.61 56.51
CA ARG A 4 11.12 -27.30 55.41
C ARG A 4 11.63 -26.05 54.69
N ARG A 5 12.07 -26.25 53.45
CA ARG A 5 12.54 -25.20 52.53
C ARG A 5 11.36 -24.30 52.15
N ALA A 6 11.44 -23.02 52.49
CA ALA A 6 10.56 -22.00 51.92
C ALA A 6 11.07 -21.68 50.51
N ALA A 7 10.25 -21.95 49.50
CA ALA A 7 10.50 -21.52 48.13
C ALA A 7 10.03 -20.06 48.00
N LEU A 8 10.97 -19.14 47.75
CA LEU A 8 10.65 -17.79 47.31
C LEU A 8 10.23 -17.85 45.83
N THR A 9 8.97 -17.56 45.56
CA THR A 9 8.48 -17.31 44.20
C THR A 9 8.78 -15.86 43.84
N ALA A 10 9.85 -15.63 43.09
CA ALA A 10 10.13 -14.30 42.52
C ALA A 10 9.14 -14.05 41.36
N ILE A 11 8.15 -13.18 41.59
CA ILE A 11 7.31 -12.65 40.52
C ILE A 11 8.12 -11.55 39.84
N ALA A 12 8.73 -11.88 38.70
CA ALA A 12 9.33 -10.89 37.81
C ALA A 12 8.20 -10.09 37.15
N LEU A 13 7.92 -8.90 37.67
CA LEU A 13 7.04 -7.93 37.03
C LEU A 13 7.78 -7.36 35.82
N MET A 14 7.61 -7.98 34.64
CA MET A 14 8.02 -7.34 33.38
C MET A 14 7.09 -6.15 33.16
N ALA A 15 7.56 -4.95 33.44
CA ALA A 15 6.91 -3.73 33.01
C ALA A 15 6.95 -3.70 31.48
N ALA A 16 5.82 -4.05 30.84
CA ALA A 16 5.63 -3.82 29.43
C ALA A 16 5.61 -2.30 29.24
N VAL A 17 6.72 -1.75 28.73
CA VAL A 17 6.72 -0.38 28.23
C VAL A 17 5.77 -0.37 27.04
N PRO A 18 4.65 0.37 27.06
CA PRO A 18 3.81 0.48 25.88
C PRO A 18 4.65 1.17 24.80
N THR A 19 5.07 0.42 23.80
CA THR A 19 5.49 1.03 22.55
C THR A 19 4.24 1.70 21.98
N LEU A 20 4.27 3.03 21.86
CA LEU A 20 3.20 3.79 21.23
C LEU A 20 3.18 3.40 19.74
N SER A 21 2.45 2.34 19.39
CA SER A 21 2.19 2.01 18.00
C SER A 21 1.25 3.06 17.45
N ALA A 22 1.47 3.51 16.21
CA ALA A 22 0.52 4.41 15.56
C ALA A 22 -0.88 3.79 15.58
N GLU A 23 -1.91 4.60 15.80
CA GLU A 23 -3.27 4.07 15.83
C GLU A 23 -3.68 3.60 14.43
N ARG A 24 -4.36 2.45 14.39
CA ARG A 24 -4.91 1.91 13.15
C ARG A 24 -5.87 2.96 12.53
N PRO A 25 -5.76 3.25 11.22
CA PRO A 25 -6.68 4.19 10.58
C PRO A 25 -8.13 3.74 10.65
N SER A 26 -9.06 4.69 10.78
CA SER A 26 -10.51 4.44 10.71
C SER A 26 -10.92 3.92 9.32
N GLN A 27 -10.32 4.50 8.28
CA GLN A 27 -10.54 4.17 6.88
C GLN A 27 -9.25 4.32 6.07
N LEU A 28 -9.19 3.66 4.91
CA LEU A 28 -8.09 3.78 3.95
C LEU A 28 -8.65 4.34 2.65
N PHE A 29 -8.22 5.56 2.28
CA PHE A 29 -8.51 6.18 0.99
C PHE A 29 -7.28 6.11 0.10
N VAL A 30 -7.46 5.71 -1.15
CA VAL A 30 -6.35 5.51 -2.08
C VAL A 30 -6.62 6.27 -3.36
N PHE A 31 -5.68 7.12 -3.76
CA PHE A 31 -5.65 7.83 -5.03
C PHE A 31 -4.40 7.40 -5.77
N GLY A 32 -4.53 7.13 -7.07
CA GLY A 32 -3.37 6.70 -7.82
C GLY A 32 -3.61 6.11 -9.19
N ASP A 33 -2.59 5.41 -9.63
CA ASP A 33 -2.51 4.76 -10.93
C ASP A 33 -2.66 3.23 -10.84
N SER A 34 -2.15 2.51 -11.83
CA SER A 34 -2.21 1.05 -11.94
C SER A 34 -1.50 0.32 -10.81
N LEU A 35 -0.52 0.93 -10.14
CA LEU A 35 0.18 0.30 -9.00
C LEU A 35 -0.75 0.06 -7.81
N VAL A 36 -1.84 0.83 -7.71
CA VAL A 36 -2.77 0.80 -6.58
C VAL A 36 -4.24 0.65 -6.98
N ASP A 37 -4.59 0.62 -8.27
CA ASP A 37 -5.95 0.37 -8.74
C ASP A 37 -6.52 -0.95 -8.17
N ALA A 38 -7.75 -0.88 -7.67
CA ALA A 38 -8.51 -2.02 -7.13
C ALA A 38 -9.60 -2.54 -8.09
N GLY A 39 -9.66 -2.04 -9.31
CA GLY A 39 -10.57 -2.48 -10.37
C GLY A 39 -11.45 -1.37 -10.96
N ASN A 40 -11.18 -0.10 -10.65
CA ASN A 40 -11.91 1.03 -11.20
C ASN A 40 -11.76 1.11 -12.72
N ILE A 41 -10.56 0.83 -13.25
CA ILE A 41 -10.35 0.82 -14.70
C ILE A 41 -11.24 -0.22 -15.40
N ASN A 42 -11.44 -1.39 -14.79
CA ASN A 42 -12.31 -2.43 -15.33
C ASN A 42 -13.80 -2.07 -15.15
N ALA A 43 -14.15 -1.44 -14.03
CA ALA A 43 -15.52 -0.99 -13.81
C ALA A 43 -15.95 0.09 -14.82
N ALA A 44 -15.02 0.97 -15.22
CA ALA A 44 -15.30 2.06 -16.16
C ALA A 44 -15.32 1.63 -17.63
N PHE A 45 -14.42 0.73 -18.04
CA PHE A 45 -14.18 0.43 -19.45
C PHE A 45 -14.50 -1.01 -19.87
N GLY A 46 -15.06 -1.81 -18.97
CA GLY A 46 -15.39 -3.21 -19.19
C GLY A 46 -14.46 -4.16 -18.45
N SER A 47 -15.05 -5.24 -17.95
CA SER A 47 -14.33 -6.23 -17.15
C SER A 47 -13.10 -6.76 -17.88
N ASP A 48 -11.97 -6.81 -17.17
CA ASP A 48 -10.74 -7.46 -17.62
C ASP A 48 -10.10 -6.86 -18.90
N ALA A 49 -10.52 -5.67 -19.36
CA ALA A 49 -10.05 -5.07 -20.61
C ALA A 49 -8.55 -4.73 -20.60
N PHE A 50 -8.03 -4.23 -19.47
CA PHE A 50 -6.64 -3.76 -19.35
C PHE A 50 -5.72 -4.73 -18.59
N ASN A 51 -6.29 -5.57 -17.75
CA ASN A 51 -5.57 -6.52 -16.89
C ASN A 51 -6.30 -7.88 -16.88
N PRO A 52 -6.32 -8.59 -18.04
CA PRO A 52 -7.14 -9.77 -18.20
C PRO A 52 -6.68 -10.92 -17.30
N ARG A 53 -7.61 -11.50 -16.54
CA ARG A 53 -7.31 -12.66 -15.67
C ARG A 53 -6.73 -13.85 -16.42
N ALA A 54 -7.14 -14.03 -17.69
CA ALA A 54 -6.61 -15.05 -18.57
C ALA A 54 -5.10 -14.91 -18.84
N ALA A 55 -4.55 -13.70 -18.70
CA ALA A 55 -3.12 -13.43 -18.75
C ALA A 55 -2.43 -13.50 -17.37
N GLY A 56 -3.13 -13.94 -16.33
CA GLY A 56 -2.60 -14.14 -14.98
C GLY A 56 -2.63 -12.91 -14.07
N TYR A 57 -3.30 -11.82 -14.48
CA TYR A 57 -3.54 -10.69 -13.59
C TYR A 57 -4.43 -11.09 -12.42
N PHE A 58 -4.10 -10.59 -11.23
CA PHE A 58 -4.99 -10.64 -10.09
C PHE A 58 -6.25 -9.83 -10.41
N PRO A 59 -7.46 -10.30 -10.05
CA PRO A 59 -8.72 -9.64 -10.40
C PRO A 59 -8.71 -8.12 -10.17
N GLY A 60 -8.78 -7.35 -11.26
CA GLY A 60 -8.86 -5.89 -11.23
C GLY A 60 -7.55 -5.16 -10.92
N GLN A 61 -6.41 -5.85 -10.83
CA GLN A 61 -5.14 -5.23 -10.43
C GLN A 61 -4.02 -5.54 -11.41
N PHE A 62 -3.06 -4.62 -11.54
CA PHE A 62 -1.93 -4.74 -12.45
C PHE A 62 -0.75 -5.48 -11.80
N SER A 63 -0.98 -6.69 -11.32
CA SER A 63 0.05 -7.59 -10.79
C SER A 63 -0.49 -9.02 -10.78
N ASN A 64 0.36 -10.01 -10.51
CA ASN A 64 -0.07 -11.41 -10.32
C ASN A 64 -0.59 -11.71 -8.90
N GLY A 65 -0.83 -10.68 -8.09
CA GLY A 65 -1.36 -10.78 -6.74
C GLY A 65 -1.86 -9.42 -6.22
N PRO A 66 -2.30 -9.34 -4.95
CA PRO A 66 -2.76 -8.09 -4.37
C PRO A 66 -1.65 -7.05 -4.31
N ASN A 67 -1.94 -5.82 -4.73
CA ASN A 67 -1.09 -4.65 -4.55
C ASN A 67 -0.97 -4.27 -3.06
N TYR A 68 0.00 -3.41 -2.75
CA TYR A 68 0.31 -3.08 -1.35
C TYR A 68 -0.86 -2.41 -0.61
N THR A 69 -1.71 -1.62 -1.28
CA THR A 69 -2.88 -0.99 -0.64
C THR A 69 -3.99 -1.99 -0.33
N THR A 70 -4.15 -3.01 -1.17
CA THR A 70 -5.01 -4.17 -0.85
C THR A 70 -4.48 -4.92 0.37
N LEU A 71 -3.16 -5.10 0.48
CA LEU A 71 -2.53 -5.74 1.64
C LEU A 71 -2.67 -4.88 2.92
N LEU A 72 -2.51 -3.56 2.82
CA LEU A 72 -2.79 -2.63 3.93
C LEU A 72 -4.25 -2.75 4.39
N SER A 73 -5.21 -2.72 3.46
CA SER A 73 -6.62 -2.88 3.80
C SER A 73 -6.92 -4.21 4.48
N ARG A 74 -6.32 -5.31 4.02
CA ARG A 74 -6.48 -6.62 4.67
C ARG A 74 -5.88 -6.61 6.08
N ASN A 75 -4.71 -6.00 6.26
CA ASN A 75 -4.08 -5.88 7.58
C ASN A 75 -4.91 -5.04 8.55
N PHE A 76 -5.48 -3.92 8.08
CA PHE A 76 -6.31 -3.08 8.92
C PHE A 76 -7.68 -3.74 9.13
N TYR A 77 -8.45 -3.99 8.07
CA TYR A 77 -9.88 -4.27 8.13
C TYR A 77 -10.26 -5.74 7.91
N GLY A 78 -9.29 -6.63 7.66
CA GLY A 78 -9.55 -8.03 7.31
C GLY A 78 -10.18 -8.23 5.93
N THR A 79 -10.29 -7.16 5.13
CA THR A 79 -10.94 -7.18 3.81
C THR A 79 -10.09 -6.47 2.76
N SER A 80 -10.24 -6.88 1.50
CA SER A 80 -9.59 -6.19 0.37
C SER A 80 -10.27 -4.86 0.10
N ILE A 81 -9.49 -3.82 -0.15
CA ILE A 81 -10.02 -2.52 -0.57
C ILE A 81 -10.81 -2.68 -1.87
N GLN A 82 -11.93 -1.96 -1.99
CA GLN A 82 -12.81 -2.01 -3.15
C GLN A 82 -12.66 -0.74 -4.01
N PRO A 83 -12.89 -0.83 -5.33
CA PRO A 83 -12.91 0.32 -6.22
C PRO A 83 -14.09 1.25 -5.90
N SER A 84 -13.87 2.57 -6.00
CA SER A 84 -14.86 3.60 -5.65
C SER A 84 -16.10 3.54 -6.54
N LEU A 85 -15.97 3.14 -7.80
CA LEU A 85 -17.11 2.94 -8.70
C LEU A 85 -18.05 1.80 -8.26
N LEU A 86 -17.59 0.92 -7.36
CA LEU A 86 -18.39 -0.15 -6.75
C LEU A 86 -18.67 0.11 -5.26
N GLY A 87 -18.58 1.37 -4.82
CA GLY A 87 -18.87 1.79 -3.45
C GLY A 87 -17.70 1.65 -2.47
N GLY A 88 -16.49 1.40 -2.96
CA GLY A 88 -15.28 1.32 -2.15
C GLY A 88 -14.58 2.66 -1.93
N THR A 89 -13.35 2.59 -1.39
CA THR A 89 -12.55 3.75 -0.99
C THR A 89 -11.25 3.90 -1.80
N ASN A 90 -11.06 3.04 -2.81
CA ASN A 90 -9.97 3.18 -3.76
C ASN A 90 -10.45 3.97 -4.99
N PHE A 91 -9.95 5.18 -5.16
CA PHE A 91 -10.22 6.09 -6.26
C PHE A 91 -9.19 6.01 -7.39
N ALA A 92 -8.20 5.12 -7.30
CA ALA A 92 -7.16 4.98 -8.31
C ALA A 92 -7.71 4.37 -9.61
N PHE A 93 -7.06 4.68 -10.73
CA PHE A 93 -7.37 4.13 -12.05
C PHE A 93 -6.07 3.76 -12.78
N GLY A 94 -6.01 2.56 -13.35
CA GLY A 94 -4.90 2.15 -14.21
C GLY A 94 -4.67 3.13 -15.36
N GLY A 95 -3.44 3.64 -15.49
CA GLY A 95 -3.08 4.61 -16.53
C GLY A 95 -3.21 6.08 -16.13
N ALA A 96 -3.81 6.38 -14.97
CA ALA A 96 -3.95 7.74 -14.47
C ALA A 96 -2.60 8.46 -14.31
N ARG A 97 -2.61 9.75 -14.58
CA ARG A 97 -1.50 10.70 -14.45
C ARG A 97 -1.78 11.70 -13.34
N ALA A 98 -0.72 12.36 -12.88
CA ALA A 98 -0.86 13.57 -12.08
C ALA A 98 -1.35 14.73 -12.96
N VAL A 99 -0.76 14.90 -14.14
CA VAL A 99 -1.13 15.97 -15.08
C VAL A 99 -2.12 15.44 -16.11
N ALA A 100 -3.26 16.12 -16.22
CA ALA A 100 -4.33 15.68 -17.10
C ALA A 100 -3.92 15.70 -18.58
N ASN A 101 -4.23 14.63 -19.31
CA ASN A 101 -3.94 14.50 -20.74
C ASN A 101 -5.20 14.52 -21.62
N GLY A 102 -6.39 14.64 -21.02
CA GLY A 102 -7.67 14.73 -21.73
C GLY A 102 -8.19 13.40 -22.26
N ASP A 103 -7.57 12.28 -21.88
CA ASP A 103 -8.12 10.95 -22.12
C ASP A 103 -9.30 10.67 -21.14
N PRO A 104 -10.08 9.59 -21.32
CA PRO A 104 -11.24 9.32 -20.47
C PRO A 104 -10.89 8.72 -19.10
N ILE A 105 -9.62 8.44 -18.81
CA ILE A 105 -9.16 7.88 -17.53
C ILE A 105 -9.12 9.01 -16.49
N PRO A 106 -9.76 8.86 -15.32
CA PRO A 106 -9.70 9.87 -14.28
C PRO A 106 -8.29 10.06 -13.69
N ASP A 107 -7.65 11.16 -14.05
CA ASP A 107 -6.38 11.63 -13.48
C ASP A 107 -6.53 12.16 -12.04
N LEU A 108 -5.40 12.39 -11.35
CA LEU A 108 -5.37 12.65 -9.90
C LEU A 108 -6.40 13.68 -9.44
N ASN A 109 -6.50 14.83 -10.11
CA ASN A 109 -7.43 15.89 -9.73
C ASN A 109 -8.91 15.44 -9.83
N LEU A 110 -9.26 14.61 -10.82
CA LEU A 110 -10.61 14.04 -10.94
C LEU A 110 -10.87 13.00 -9.86
N GLN A 111 -9.86 12.20 -9.48
CA GLN A 111 -9.99 11.25 -8.37
C GLN A 111 -10.25 11.96 -7.03
N ILE A 112 -9.54 13.05 -6.76
CA ILE A 112 -9.73 13.89 -5.56
C ILE A 112 -11.11 14.57 -5.59
N ALA A 113 -11.54 15.08 -6.75
CA ALA A 113 -12.88 15.65 -6.91
C ALA A 113 -13.99 14.61 -6.70
N ALA A 114 -13.81 13.38 -7.20
CA ALA A 114 -14.74 12.27 -7.00
C ALA A 114 -14.86 11.87 -5.53
N PHE A 115 -13.75 11.88 -4.78
CA PHE A 115 -13.78 11.72 -3.33
C PHE A 115 -14.59 12.84 -2.66
N GLY A 116 -14.33 14.10 -3.01
CA GLY A 116 -15.09 15.23 -2.49
C GLY A 116 -16.59 15.09 -2.75
N ALA A 117 -16.99 14.67 -3.95
CA ALA A 117 -18.39 14.43 -4.29
C ALA A 117 -19.01 13.26 -3.48
N ALA A 118 -18.27 12.17 -3.28
CA ALA A 118 -18.76 11.00 -2.55
C ALA A 118 -18.91 11.23 -1.04
N TYR A 119 -18.09 12.12 -0.46
CA TYR A 119 -18.03 12.36 0.99
C TYR A 119 -18.45 13.79 1.40
N GLY A 120 -19.15 14.51 0.52
CA GLY A 120 -19.68 15.85 0.82
C GLY A 120 -18.60 16.91 1.08
N GLY A 121 -17.39 16.70 0.56
CA GLY A 121 -16.23 17.57 0.77
C GLY A 121 -15.62 17.50 2.17
N VAL A 122 -16.01 16.51 2.98
CA VAL A 122 -15.50 16.33 4.35
C VAL A 122 -14.68 15.04 4.42
N ALA A 123 -13.42 15.20 4.80
CA ALA A 123 -12.48 14.11 5.03
C ALA A 123 -12.48 13.71 6.51
N ASP A 124 -12.40 12.40 6.76
CA ASP A 124 -12.18 11.83 8.07
C ASP A 124 -10.72 12.11 8.52
N PRO A 125 -10.47 12.81 9.63
CA PRO A 125 -9.13 13.08 10.12
C PRO A 125 -8.38 11.82 10.59
N ASP A 126 -9.09 10.77 11.00
CA ASP A 126 -8.50 9.53 11.53
C ASP A 126 -8.16 8.51 10.43
N ALA A 127 -8.61 8.76 9.20
CA ALA A 127 -8.34 7.93 8.04
C ALA A 127 -6.94 8.18 7.45
N LEU A 128 -6.41 7.16 6.75
CA LEU A 128 -5.16 7.26 6.00
C LEU A 128 -5.45 7.53 4.51
N TYR A 129 -4.84 8.59 3.98
CA TYR A 129 -4.95 9.02 2.59
C TYR A 129 -3.66 8.70 1.84
N VAL A 130 -3.72 7.75 0.93
CA VAL A 130 -2.58 7.31 0.10
C VAL A 130 -2.65 8.00 -1.24
N ILE A 131 -1.56 8.67 -1.63
CA ILE A 131 -1.39 9.30 -2.95
C ILE A 131 -0.21 8.61 -3.64
N ASN A 132 -0.52 7.81 -4.66
CA ASN A 132 0.44 7.06 -5.47
C ASN A 132 0.34 7.49 -6.93
N MET A 133 1.21 8.38 -7.38
CA MET A 133 1.12 8.93 -8.73
C MET A 133 2.51 9.25 -9.31
N GLY A 134 2.55 9.44 -10.63
CA GLY A 134 3.70 9.97 -11.35
C GLY A 134 4.37 8.97 -12.30
N GLY A 135 4.09 7.66 -12.20
CA GLY A 135 4.69 6.68 -13.10
C GLY A 135 4.36 6.95 -14.57
N ASN A 136 3.06 7.12 -14.86
CA ASN A 136 2.56 7.41 -16.21
C ASN A 136 3.04 8.77 -16.73
N ASP A 137 3.25 9.75 -15.87
CA ASP A 137 3.82 11.05 -16.22
C ASP A 137 5.26 10.94 -16.72
N ILE A 138 6.08 10.07 -16.11
CA ILE A 138 7.45 9.84 -16.59
C ILE A 138 7.43 9.13 -17.96
N PHE A 139 6.51 8.18 -18.17
CA PHE A 139 6.34 7.54 -19.47
C PHE A 139 5.84 8.52 -20.54
N ALA A 140 4.97 9.46 -20.16
CA ALA A 140 4.49 10.53 -21.03
C ALA A 140 5.66 11.42 -21.49
N VAL A 141 6.51 11.85 -20.57
CA VAL A 141 7.73 12.61 -20.91
C VAL A 141 8.65 11.82 -21.83
N GLY A 142 8.88 10.54 -21.55
CA GLY A 142 9.76 9.69 -22.36
C GLY A 142 9.24 9.42 -23.78
N SER A 143 7.92 9.43 -23.97
CA SER A 143 7.26 9.22 -25.27
C SER A 143 6.90 10.51 -26.01
N GLY A 144 7.07 11.68 -25.38
CA GLY A 144 6.68 12.98 -25.92
C GLY A 144 5.18 13.27 -25.82
N ASP A 145 4.42 12.47 -25.06
CA ASP A 145 2.98 12.64 -24.85
C ASP A 145 2.67 13.62 -23.71
N THR A 146 3.24 14.82 -23.78
CA THR A 146 3.09 15.89 -22.79
C THR A 146 2.10 16.97 -23.21
N GLY A 147 1.33 16.73 -24.28
CA GLY A 147 0.41 17.73 -24.85
C GLY A 147 1.12 18.98 -25.38
N GLY A 148 2.40 18.88 -25.76
CA GLY A 148 3.22 19.99 -26.23
C GLY A 148 3.87 20.83 -25.11
N VAL A 149 3.68 20.45 -23.84
CA VAL A 149 4.37 21.09 -22.71
C VAL A 149 5.83 20.63 -22.66
N ASP A 150 6.75 21.57 -22.48
CA ASP A 150 8.18 21.27 -22.28
C ASP A 150 8.38 20.29 -21.10
N PRO A 151 9.26 19.27 -21.23
CA PRO A 151 9.48 18.27 -20.19
C PRO A 151 9.76 18.82 -18.79
N ALA A 152 10.58 19.87 -18.64
CA ALA A 152 10.90 20.40 -17.32
C ALA A 152 9.67 21.06 -16.68
N THR A 153 8.90 21.79 -17.48
CA THR A 153 7.62 22.39 -17.04
C THR A 153 6.60 21.30 -16.69
N TYR A 154 6.51 20.24 -17.51
CA TYR A 154 5.61 19.13 -17.26
C TYR A 154 5.93 18.44 -15.92
N LEU A 155 7.19 18.13 -15.64
CA LEU A 155 7.61 17.53 -14.37
C LEU A 155 7.33 18.44 -13.17
N ALA A 156 7.46 19.76 -13.32
CA ALA A 156 7.08 20.71 -12.28
C ALA A 156 5.56 20.67 -12.01
N ASN A 157 4.74 20.53 -13.06
CA ASN A 157 3.29 20.37 -12.93
C ASN A 157 2.92 19.05 -12.24
N VAL A 158 3.62 17.96 -12.52
CA VAL A 158 3.46 16.66 -11.81
C VAL A 158 3.67 16.84 -10.31
N ALA A 159 4.82 17.41 -9.93
CA ALA A 159 5.16 17.65 -8.53
C ALA A 159 4.14 18.56 -7.83
N SER A 160 3.77 19.68 -8.48
CA SER A 160 2.78 20.62 -7.97
C SER A 160 1.40 19.99 -7.79
N THR A 161 0.96 19.15 -8.73
CA THR A 161 -0.35 18.51 -8.67
C THR A 161 -0.42 17.48 -7.54
N ILE A 162 0.62 16.66 -7.37
CA ILE A 162 0.69 15.70 -6.27
C ILE A 162 0.71 16.43 -4.92
N ALA A 163 1.57 17.44 -4.74
CA ALA A 163 1.62 18.22 -3.50
C ALA A 163 0.31 18.99 -3.24
N GLY A 164 -0.30 19.56 -4.28
CA GLY A 164 -1.59 20.26 -4.22
C GLY A 164 -2.76 19.36 -3.79
N SER A 165 -2.71 18.06 -4.11
CA SER A 165 -3.70 17.10 -3.63
C SER A 165 -3.67 16.93 -2.10
N VAL A 166 -2.49 17.00 -1.48
CA VAL A 166 -2.33 17.00 -0.01
C VAL A 166 -3.00 18.25 0.58
N THR A 167 -2.72 19.43 0.02
CA THR A 167 -3.36 20.69 0.46
C THR A 167 -4.88 20.62 0.35
N THR A 168 -5.39 20.08 -0.75
CA THR A 168 -6.84 19.97 -1.01
C THR A 168 -7.52 19.04 0.00
N LEU A 169 -6.96 17.85 0.21
CA LEU A 169 -7.50 16.89 1.19
C LEU A 169 -7.37 17.40 2.62
N GLN A 170 -6.27 18.09 2.96
CA GLN A 170 -6.09 18.70 4.28
C GLN A 170 -7.16 19.76 4.56
N ALA A 171 -7.47 20.59 3.56
CA ALA A 171 -8.54 21.59 3.64
C ALA A 171 -9.92 20.93 3.83
N ALA A 172 -10.13 19.72 3.32
CA ALA A 172 -11.31 18.91 3.56
C ALA A 172 -11.35 18.25 4.96
N GLY A 173 -10.23 18.23 5.70
CA GLY A 173 -10.15 17.64 7.05
C GLY A 173 -9.18 16.47 7.21
N ALA A 174 -8.56 15.98 6.13
CA ALA A 174 -7.61 14.88 6.21
C ALA A 174 -6.37 15.27 7.04
N ARG A 175 -5.87 14.35 7.87
CA ARG A 175 -4.69 14.59 8.71
C ARG A 175 -3.57 13.57 8.54
N ARG A 176 -3.82 12.40 7.95
CA ARG A 176 -2.80 11.34 7.85
C ARG A 176 -2.56 10.98 6.40
N PHE A 177 -1.39 11.32 5.89
CA PHE A 177 -1.03 11.14 4.48
C PHE A 177 0.10 10.14 4.31
N LEU A 178 0.03 9.36 3.23
CA LEU A 178 1.14 8.63 2.65
C LEU A 178 1.30 9.06 1.19
N VAL A 179 2.40 9.74 0.87
CA VAL A 179 2.78 10.06 -0.51
C VAL A 179 3.94 9.16 -0.92
N THR A 180 3.77 8.32 -1.95
CA THR A 180 4.73 7.23 -2.26
C THR A 180 5.92 7.61 -3.13
N GLY A 181 5.98 8.87 -3.59
CA GLY A 181 7.01 9.32 -4.52
C GLY A 181 6.83 8.76 -5.93
N ILE A 182 7.82 9.03 -6.79
CA ILE A 182 7.79 8.69 -8.22
C ILE A 182 8.35 7.27 -8.45
N PRO A 183 7.58 6.33 -9.03
CA PRO A 183 7.97 4.93 -9.15
C PRO A 183 8.88 4.61 -10.35
N GLN A 184 9.88 5.46 -10.62
CA GLN A 184 10.79 5.31 -11.77
C GLN A 184 12.23 5.63 -11.38
N THR A 185 13.16 4.70 -11.59
CA THR A 185 14.60 4.84 -11.29
C THR A 185 15.41 5.34 -12.50
N THR A 186 14.77 6.11 -13.38
CA THR A 186 15.41 6.77 -14.54
C THR A 186 15.84 8.19 -14.18
N ALA A 187 16.70 8.81 -15.00
CA ALA A 187 17.12 10.21 -14.79
C ALA A 187 15.91 11.17 -14.70
N THR A 188 14.91 11.00 -15.57
CA THR A 188 13.65 11.75 -15.55
C THR A 188 12.85 11.49 -14.27
N GLY A 189 12.79 10.23 -13.83
CA GLY A 189 12.16 9.86 -12.56
C GLY A 189 12.81 10.53 -11.35
N PHE A 190 14.15 10.54 -11.28
CA PHE A 190 14.88 11.23 -10.21
C PHE A 190 14.68 12.75 -10.23
N ALA A 191 14.66 13.36 -11.42
CA ALA A 191 14.35 14.78 -11.57
C ALA A 191 12.94 15.11 -11.04
N ALA A 192 11.94 14.31 -11.42
CA ALA A 192 10.57 14.45 -10.94
C ALA A 192 10.46 14.27 -9.42
N GLN A 193 11.17 13.28 -8.86
CA GLN A 193 11.22 13.04 -7.42
C GLN A 193 11.82 14.23 -6.67
N SER A 194 12.88 14.85 -7.20
CA SER A 194 13.48 16.04 -6.59
C SER A 194 12.51 17.21 -6.56
N LEU A 195 11.77 17.45 -7.66
CA LEU A 195 10.73 18.47 -7.71
C LEU A 195 9.59 18.18 -6.73
N LEU A 196 9.16 16.93 -6.64
CA LEU A 196 8.13 16.50 -5.69
C LEU A 196 8.57 16.72 -4.24
N THR A 197 9.80 16.37 -3.88
CA THR A 197 10.35 16.63 -2.54
C THR A 197 10.28 18.12 -2.21
N SER A 198 10.76 18.99 -3.11
CA SER A 198 10.71 20.44 -2.93
C SER A 198 9.27 20.97 -2.80
N ALA A 199 8.34 20.45 -3.60
CA ALA A 199 6.93 20.83 -3.53
C ALA A 199 6.28 20.41 -2.20
N LEU A 200 6.60 19.22 -1.69
CA LEU A 200 6.12 18.74 -0.40
C LEU A 200 6.77 19.48 0.79
N ASP A 201 8.02 19.93 0.67
CA ASP A 201 8.70 20.76 1.68
C ASP A 201 8.11 22.16 1.79
N GLY A 202 7.55 22.67 0.69
CA GLY A 202 6.87 23.96 0.66
C GLY A 202 5.44 23.94 1.21
N LEU A 203 4.89 22.78 1.61
CA LEU A 203 3.53 22.69 2.12
C LEU A 203 3.39 23.35 3.49
N THR A 204 2.31 24.11 3.67
CA THR A 204 1.85 24.52 5.00
C THR A 204 0.89 23.48 5.52
N LEU A 205 1.34 22.69 6.50
CA LEU A 205 0.54 21.65 7.12
C LEU A 205 -0.13 22.15 8.40
N ALA A 206 -1.33 21.64 8.70
CA ALA A 206 -1.94 21.87 10.00
C ALA A 206 -1.09 21.20 11.11
N PRO A 207 -1.07 21.71 12.34
CA PRO A 207 -0.18 21.19 13.41
C PRO A 207 -0.36 19.70 13.73
N ASP A 208 -1.57 19.17 13.48
CA ASP A 208 -1.99 17.79 13.69
C ASP A 208 -1.90 16.93 12.42
N THR A 209 -1.32 17.45 11.33
CA THR A 209 -1.18 16.70 10.07
C THR A 209 0.14 15.95 10.00
N GLU A 210 0.04 14.64 9.80
CA GLU A 210 1.14 13.72 9.55
C GLU A 210 1.29 13.47 8.04
N LEU A 211 2.44 13.86 7.49
CA LEU A 211 2.82 13.57 6.10
C LEU A 211 3.94 12.52 6.06
N THR A 212 3.58 11.27 5.83
CA THR A 212 4.55 10.20 5.56
C THR A 212 4.96 10.23 4.10
N ARG A 213 6.26 10.36 3.83
CA ARG A 213 6.82 10.33 2.47
C ARG A 213 7.57 9.03 2.26
N PHE A 214 7.09 8.20 1.35
CA PHE A 214 7.78 6.99 0.91
C PHE A 214 8.53 7.27 -0.39
N SER A 215 9.62 6.56 -0.63
CA SER A 215 10.43 6.68 -1.85
C SER A 215 10.47 5.34 -2.56
N TYR A 216 9.68 5.22 -3.62
CA TYR A 216 9.77 4.06 -4.52
C TYR A 216 11.17 3.83 -5.05
N GLN A 217 11.88 4.89 -5.43
CA GLN A 217 13.23 4.78 -5.97
C GLN A 217 14.19 4.17 -4.96
N SER A 218 14.19 4.66 -3.71
CA SER A 218 15.03 4.13 -2.65
C SER A 218 14.66 2.69 -2.33
N PHE A 219 13.36 2.38 -2.30
CA PHE A 219 12.87 1.02 -2.07
C PHE A 219 13.29 0.05 -3.18
N PHE A 220 13.08 0.41 -4.45
CA PHE A 220 13.46 -0.44 -5.58
C PHE A 220 14.97 -0.67 -5.60
N ILE A 221 15.80 0.38 -5.46
CA ILE A 221 17.26 0.24 -5.40
C ILE A 221 17.68 -0.70 -4.26
N ALA A 222 17.12 -0.53 -3.06
CA ALA A 222 17.45 -1.35 -1.91
C ALA A 222 17.01 -2.81 -2.10
N LEU A 223 15.80 -3.02 -2.64
CA LEU A 223 15.26 -4.34 -2.91
C LEU A 223 16.09 -5.09 -3.96
N SER A 224 16.48 -4.42 -5.04
CA SER A 224 17.35 -4.96 -6.09
C SER A 224 18.74 -5.33 -5.57
N THR A 225 19.27 -4.53 -4.64
CA THR A 225 20.60 -4.75 -4.06
C THR A 225 20.61 -5.91 -3.07
N ASN A 226 19.57 -6.06 -2.24
CA ASN A 226 19.49 -7.10 -1.22
C ASN A 226 18.05 -7.57 -0.99
N PRO A 227 17.49 -8.42 -1.88
CA PRO A 227 16.10 -8.85 -1.77
C PRO A 227 15.83 -9.67 -0.51
N ALA A 228 16.84 -10.37 0.02
CA ALA A 228 16.75 -11.15 1.24
C ALA A 228 16.46 -10.27 2.48
N ALA A 229 16.96 -9.02 2.53
CA ALA A 229 16.64 -8.08 3.60
C ALA A 229 15.16 -7.72 3.66
N PHE A 230 14.45 -7.88 2.54
CA PHE A 230 13.01 -7.65 2.42
C PHE A 230 12.20 -8.95 2.50
N GLY A 231 12.85 -10.10 2.74
CA GLY A 231 12.20 -11.41 2.74
C GLY A 231 11.71 -11.84 1.36
N VAL A 232 12.41 -11.42 0.30
CA VAL A 232 12.11 -11.79 -1.09
C VAL A 232 13.25 -12.66 -1.62
N ALA A 233 12.91 -13.71 -2.37
CA ALA A 233 13.91 -14.53 -3.05
C ALA A 233 14.62 -13.71 -4.15
N PRO A 234 15.85 -14.07 -4.56
CA PRO A 234 16.51 -13.42 -5.69
C PRO A 234 15.63 -13.42 -6.94
N PHE A 235 15.67 -12.32 -7.69
CA PHE A 235 14.90 -12.14 -8.92
C PHE A 235 15.74 -11.52 -10.05
N THR A 236 15.27 -11.66 -11.27
CA THR A 236 15.76 -10.93 -12.44
C THR A 236 14.93 -9.67 -12.69
N GLU A 237 15.61 -8.62 -13.12
CA GLU A 237 15.01 -7.40 -13.69
C GLU A 237 15.01 -7.42 -15.23
N VAL A 238 15.69 -8.39 -15.83
CA VAL A 238 15.70 -8.57 -17.28
C VAL A 238 14.47 -9.35 -17.71
N GLY A 239 13.69 -8.78 -18.60
CA GLY A 239 12.43 -9.34 -19.08
C GLY A 239 11.29 -9.20 -18.07
N ASN A 240 10.21 -9.94 -18.28
CA ASN A 240 9.06 -9.94 -17.38
C ASN A 240 8.38 -11.31 -17.34
N CYS A 241 7.61 -11.54 -16.28
CA CYS A 241 6.96 -12.81 -16.02
C CYS A 241 6.00 -13.25 -17.15
N ILE A 242 5.06 -12.39 -17.57
CA ILE A 242 4.08 -12.75 -18.61
C ILE A 242 4.77 -13.02 -19.95
N GLY A 243 5.77 -12.22 -20.33
CA GLY A 243 6.51 -12.36 -21.58
C GLY A 243 7.26 -13.68 -21.68
N ASN A 244 7.76 -14.18 -20.55
CA ASN A 244 8.49 -15.45 -20.48
C ASN A 244 7.58 -16.67 -20.23
N ARG A 245 6.29 -16.46 -19.92
CA ARG A 245 5.24 -17.47 -19.70
C ARG A 245 5.70 -18.73 -18.91
N PRO A 246 6.17 -18.59 -17.66
CA PRO A 246 6.37 -19.76 -16.78
C PRO A 246 4.99 -20.31 -16.35
N VAL A 247 4.45 -21.25 -17.13
CA VAL A 247 3.16 -21.89 -16.84
C VAL A 247 3.36 -23.05 -15.87
N THR A 248 2.59 -23.05 -14.78
CA THR A 248 2.49 -24.15 -13.81
C THR A 248 1.08 -24.73 -13.79
N ALA A 249 0.89 -25.85 -13.10
CA ALA A 249 -0.44 -26.43 -12.89
C ALA A 249 -1.40 -25.51 -12.09
N GLN A 250 -0.86 -24.49 -11.41
CA GLN A 250 -1.59 -23.55 -10.56
C GLN A 250 -1.78 -22.16 -11.20
N GLY A 251 -1.29 -21.94 -12.42
CA GLY A 251 -1.32 -20.64 -13.10
C GLY A 251 0.08 -20.14 -13.47
N ILE A 252 0.25 -18.82 -13.51
CA ILE A 252 1.55 -18.19 -13.81
C ILE A 252 2.39 -18.11 -12.53
N ASP A 253 3.60 -18.67 -12.58
CA ASP A 253 4.58 -18.56 -11.49
C ASP A 253 5.60 -17.45 -11.78
N CYS A 254 5.44 -16.32 -11.11
CA CYS A 254 6.36 -15.19 -11.23
C CYS A 254 7.49 -15.20 -10.19
N THR A 255 7.74 -16.33 -9.54
CA THR A 255 8.93 -16.50 -8.70
C THR A 255 10.18 -16.16 -9.49
N GLY A 256 11.05 -15.35 -8.90
CA GLY A 256 12.29 -14.92 -9.54
C GLY A 256 12.15 -13.77 -10.53
N TYR A 257 11.00 -13.11 -10.65
CA TYR A 257 10.84 -11.90 -11.49
C TYR A 257 10.52 -10.64 -10.66
N PHE A 258 11.21 -9.54 -10.95
CA PHE A 258 10.83 -8.22 -10.43
C PHE A 258 9.52 -7.75 -11.08
N SER A 259 9.50 -7.75 -12.42
CA SER A 259 8.40 -7.24 -13.22
C SER A 259 7.44 -8.33 -13.68
N PHE A 260 6.15 -8.05 -13.56
CA PHE A 260 5.08 -8.93 -14.00
C PHE A 260 4.88 -8.86 -15.52
N ASP A 261 4.71 -7.66 -16.08
CA ASP A 261 4.33 -7.44 -17.48
C ASP A 261 5.26 -6.48 -18.24
N GLY A 262 6.38 -6.10 -17.63
CA GLY A 262 7.33 -5.13 -18.17
C GLY A 262 7.18 -3.73 -17.59
N ILE A 263 6.08 -3.46 -16.87
CA ILE A 263 5.83 -2.17 -16.21
C ILE A 263 5.60 -2.40 -14.71
N HIS A 264 4.73 -3.35 -14.36
CA HIS A 264 4.24 -3.48 -13.00
C HIS A 264 5.04 -4.48 -12.18
N PRO A 265 5.26 -4.22 -10.87
CA PRO A 265 5.95 -5.17 -9.99
C PRO A 265 5.09 -6.41 -9.72
N THR A 266 5.76 -7.54 -9.52
CA THR A 266 5.12 -8.80 -9.14
C THR A 266 4.58 -8.75 -7.69
N ALA A 267 3.71 -9.70 -7.36
CA ALA A 267 3.10 -9.83 -6.03
C ALA A 267 4.12 -9.91 -4.88
N GLN A 268 5.28 -10.53 -5.11
CA GLN A 268 6.34 -10.60 -4.09
C GLN A 268 6.98 -9.24 -3.81
N VAL A 269 7.15 -8.41 -4.85
CA VAL A 269 7.64 -7.03 -4.74
C VAL A 269 6.58 -6.15 -4.07
N GLN A 270 5.31 -6.29 -4.45
CA GLN A 270 4.17 -5.63 -3.79
C GLN A 270 4.06 -6.00 -2.31
N GLY A 271 4.32 -7.27 -1.96
CA GLY A 271 4.36 -7.74 -0.57
C GLY A 271 5.52 -7.14 0.23
N ALA A 272 6.70 -7.00 -0.37
CA ALA A 272 7.83 -6.30 0.26
C ALA A 272 7.53 -4.82 0.49
N LEU A 273 6.97 -4.15 -0.54
CA LEU A 273 6.54 -2.76 -0.47
C LEU A 273 5.53 -2.54 0.66
N TYR A 274 4.51 -3.40 0.75
CA TYR A 274 3.54 -3.40 1.85
C TYR A 274 4.23 -3.44 3.22
N ARG A 275 5.16 -4.37 3.44
CA ARG A 275 5.87 -4.50 4.72
C ARG A 275 6.70 -3.26 5.05
N THR A 276 7.39 -2.70 4.06
CA THR A 276 8.20 -1.49 4.25
C THR A 276 7.32 -0.28 4.57
N VAL A 277 6.23 -0.08 3.82
CA VAL A 277 5.26 1.00 4.06
C VAL A 277 4.63 0.86 5.45
N LEU A 278 4.18 -0.35 5.81
CA LEU A 278 3.56 -0.61 7.11
C LEU A 278 4.53 -0.30 8.27
N GLY A 279 5.79 -0.71 8.13
CA GLY A 279 6.84 -0.39 9.10
C GLY A 279 7.12 1.10 9.21
N GLN A 280 7.15 1.82 8.08
CA GLN A 280 7.35 3.28 8.09
C GLN A 280 6.18 4.04 8.73
N LEU A 281 4.95 3.54 8.58
CA LEU A 281 3.78 4.10 9.24
C LEU A 281 3.75 3.83 10.76
N GLY A 282 4.73 3.09 11.31
CA GLY A 282 4.75 2.73 12.73
C GLY A 282 3.59 1.81 13.13
N LEU A 283 3.00 1.10 12.15
CA LEU A 283 1.87 0.20 12.33
C LEU A 283 2.40 -1.23 12.45
N ALA A 284 1.93 -1.97 13.45
CA ALA A 284 2.24 -3.38 13.55
C ALA A 284 1.47 -4.16 12.48
N ALA A 285 2.15 -5.10 11.81
CA ALA A 285 1.45 -6.18 11.14
C ALA A 285 0.63 -6.92 12.19
N VAL A 286 -0.64 -7.21 11.91
CA VAL A 286 -1.47 -8.00 12.83
C VAL A 286 -0.78 -9.34 13.01
N PRO A 287 -0.25 -9.65 14.21
CA PRO A 287 0.48 -10.89 14.38
C PRO A 287 -0.51 -12.05 14.31
N GLU A 288 -0.38 -12.93 13.30
CA GLU A 288 -1.06 -14.24 13.29
C GLU A 288 -0.72 -15.18 14.48
N PRO A 289 0.20 -14.89 15.44
CA PRO A 289 0.30 -15.66 16.68
C PRO A 289 -0.82 -15.45 17.70
N ALA A 290 -1.57 -14.33 17.67
CA ALA A 290 -2.59 -14.06 18.69
C ALA A 290 -3.77 -15.04 18.60
N THR A 291 -4.10 -15.51 17.39
CA THR A 291 -5.16 -16.50 17.17
C THR A 291 -4.82 -17.82 17.84
N TRP A 292 -3.59 -18.32 17.72
CA TRP A 292 -3.16 -19.55 18.38
C TRP A 292 -3.09 -19.39 19.90
N ALA A 293 -2.59 -18.26 20.42
CA ALA A 293 -2.55 -18.01 21.85
C ALA A 293 -3.95 -17.91 22.47
N LEU A 294 -4.91 -17.28 21.80
CA LEU A 294 -6.31 -17.20 22.22
C LEU A 294 -7.01 -18.56 22.11
N LEU A 295 -6.70 -19.34 21.07
CA LEU A 295 -7.29 -20.66 20.85
C LEU A 295 -6.75 -21.67 21.87
N ILE A 296 -5.43 -21.72 22.08
CA ILE A 296 -4.78 -22.55 23.11
C ILE A 296 -5.20 -22.11 24.51
N GLY A 297 -5.23 -20.80 24.78
CA GLY A 297 -5.69 -20.25 26.05
C GLY A 297 -7.16 -20.57 26.33
N GLY A 298 -8.03 -20.40 25.32
CA GLY A 298 -9.45 -20.72 25.40
C GLY A 298 -9.71 -22.20 25.66
N PHE A 299 -9.10 -23.09 24.88
CA PHE A 299 -9.22 -24.53 25.07
C PHE A 299 -8.59 -25.00 26.39
N GLY A 300 -7.48 -24.40 26.82
CA GLY A 300 -6.86 -24.66 28.11
C GLY A 300 -7.76 -24.29 29.30
N MET A 301 -8.44 -23.14 29.23
CA MET A 301 -9.40 -22.71 30.26
C MET A 301 -10.64 -23.62 30.33
N VAL A 302 -11.21 -23.98 29.18
CA VAL A 302 -12.36 -24.91 29.13
C VAL A 302 -11.97 -26.29 29.67
N GLY A 303 -10.83 -26.84 29.24
CA GLY A 303 -10.32 -28.13 29.71
C GLY A 303 -10.07 -28.17 31.22
N THR A 304 -9.50 -27.10 31.79
CA THR A 304 -9.26 -27.00 33.24
C THR A 304 -10.55 -26.84 34.04
N ALA A 305 -11.52 -26.07 33.54
CA ALA A 305 -12.84 -25.93 34.17
C ALA A 305 -13.62 -27.25 34.19
N MET A 306 -13.60 -28.00 33.08
CA MET A 306 -14.24 -29.33 32.98
C MET A 306 -13.57 -30.34 33.92
N ARG A 307 -12.24 -30.32 34.03
CA ARG A 307 -11.49 -31.21 34.93
C ARG A 307 -11.77 -30.89 36.41
N ARG A 308 -11.87 -29.61 36.78
CA ARG A 308 -12.24 -29.19 38.15
C ARG A 308 -13.67 -29.59 38.51
N ARG A 309 -14.64 -29.45 37.60
CA ARG A 309 -16.02 -29.90 37.84
C ARG A 309 -16.13 -31.40 38.09
N ARG A 310 -15.35 -32.23 37.37
CA ARG A 310 -15.31 -33.68 37.61
C ARG A 310 -14.66 -34.04 38.95
N ALA A 311 -13.62 -33.33 39.38
CA ALA A 311 -12.92 -33.60 40.63
C ALA A 311 -13.73 -33.21 41.89
N LEU A 312 -14.71 -32.33 41.75
CA LEU A 312 -15.62 -31.91 42.84
C LEU A 312 -16.92 -32.73 42.89
N ALA A 313 -17.13 -33.63 41.94
CA ALA A 313 -18.32 -34.49 41.84
C ALA A 313 -18.06 -35.94 42.34
N VAL A 314 -16.92 -36.15 43.01
CA VAL A 314 -16.53 -37.38 43.73
C VAL A 314 -16.35 -37.01 45.20
#